data_AF-A0A4S4EN28-F1
#
_entry.id   AF-A0A4S4EN28-F1
#
_cell.length_a   1.000
_cell.length_b   1.000
_cell.length_c   1.000
_cell.angle_alpha   90.00
_cell.angle_beta   90.00
_cell.angle_gamma   90.00
#
_symmetry.space_group_name_H-M   'P 1'
#
loop_
_entity.id
_entity.type
_entity.pdbx_description
1 polymer ?
#
loop_
_entity_poly.entity_id
_entity_poly.type
_entity_poly.pdbx_seq_one_letter_code
_entity_poly.pdbx_strand_id
1 'polypeptide(L)'
;MDFLSTSIHSIDSTDTLQSSQADDTHTLLSAIITNHQTCSDGLQTTTPSSSFQNNFLSPFENGNNLYSISLALFKYGYVPKTIKGRWLAERESMFSKSGHLGLKMSRQLRKVYESVSGRKLLQTSGGGQVKVNIMVIVNEGGSGNFTTISDAVAAAPNNTAANKGYFMIYVVGGVYEKYVSIAKSKQYLMIVGDGINKTTITGNHMGGLRIVLQQLVSLDPYHLDSMQGNDFEGYQDTLYTHSLTQFYRDCDIYGTVDFIFGNAAVVFQNCNVEQWHDTNVLGQPWKLYSRTVYMQSFLDSLINPAGWAVWSGTFALDTLYYAEYNNRGPGSSTANRVTWPGYHVINATDAVNFTVSNFISGNSGLPTTGVPYTGGLM
;
A
#
# COMPACT_ATOMS: atom_id res chain seq x y z
N MET A 1 25.46 -32.52 -0.86
CA MET A 1 26.70 -32.07 -0.20
C MET A 1 27.59 -31.55 -1.32
N ASP A 2 27.41 -30.35 -1.87
CA ASP A 2 27.83 -29.09 -1.24
C ASP A 2 27.22 -27.88 -1.98
N PHE A 3 25.91 -27.68 -1.86
CA PHE A 3 25.35 -26.33 -2.01
C PHE A 3 25.20 -25.71 -0.62
N LEU A 4 24.60 -26.46 0.31
CA LEU A 4 24.51 -26.09 1.73
C LEU A 4 25.86 -25.85 2.39
N SER A 5 26.87 -26.69 2.14
CA SER A 5 28.22 -26.49 2.70
C SER A 5 28.89 -25.23 2.13
N THR A 6 28.80 -25.02 0.81
CA THR A 6 29.36 -23.84 0.13
C THR A 6 28.63 -22.55 0.50
N SER A 7 27.31 -22.62 0.69
CA SER A 7 26.50 -21.50 1.20
C SER A 7 26.82 -21.19 2.65
N ILE A 8 26.99 -22.20 3.51
CA ILE A 8 27.45 -22.00 4.90
C ILE A 8 28.85 -21.39 4.92
N HIS A 9 29.77 -21.87 4.07
CA HIS A 9 31.13 -21.34 3.98
C HIS A 9 31.18 -19.91 3.39
N SER A 10 30.20 -19.53 2.56
CA SER A 10 30.02 -18.18 2.01
C SER A 10 29.36 -17.22 3.00
N ILE A 11 28.43 -17.73 3.84
CA ILE A 11 27.85 -17.01 4.99
C ILE A 11 28.94 -16.65 6.00
N ASP A 12 29.92 -17.55 6.20
CA ASP A 12 31.04 -17.33 7.12
C ASP A 12 32.14 -16.39 6.57
N SER A 13 32.08 -16.02 5.28
CA SER A 13 33.18 -15.29 4.61
C SER A 13 32.81 -14.00 3.88
N THR A 14 31.57 -13.50 3.96
CA THR A 14 31.18 -12.22 3.33
C THR A 14 30.39 -11.29 4.25
N ASP A 15 30.99 -10.16 4.60
CA ASP A 15 30.34 -9.05 5.30
C ASP A 15 29.33 -8.35 4.38
N THR A 16 28.05 -8.66 4.57
CA THR A 16 26.86 -7.90 4.13
C THR A 16 26.66 -7.70 2.61
N LEU A 17 25.43 -7.90 2.13
CA LEU A 17 25.03 -7.52 0.77
C LEU A 17 24.85 -6.00 0.66
N GLN A 18 25.09 -5.42 -0.52
CA GLN A 18 24.68 -4.04 -0.79
C GLN A 18 23.16 -3.92 -0.65
N SER A 19 22.65 -2.82 -0.07
CA SER A 19 21.24 -2.70 0.34
C SER A 19 20.23 -2.96 -0.79
N SER A 20 20.49 -2.49 -2.02
CA SER A 20 19.61 -2.77 -3.16
C SER A 20 19.56 -4.26 -3.51
N GLN A 21 20.70 -4.93 -3.52
CA GLN A 21 20.77 -6.37 -3.77
C GLN A 21 20.14 -7.17 -2.62
N ALA A 22 20.23 -6.65 -1.39
CA ALA A 22 19.60 -7.24 -0.23
C ALA A 22 18.07 -7.14 -0.31
N ASP A 23 17.56 -5.98 -0.69
CA ASP A 23 16.13 -5.70 -0.86
C ASP A 23 15.56 -6.47 -2.05
N ASP A 24 16.26 -6.53 -3.19
CA ASP A 24 15.87 -7.31 -4.38
C ASP A 24 15.80 -8.81 -4.05
N THR A 25 16.78 -9.33 -3.30
CA THR A 25 16.83 -10.76 -2.94
C THR A 25 15.80 -11.11 -1.87
N HIS A 26 15.56 -10.24 -0.88
CA HIS A 26 14.50 -10.40 0.09
C HIS A 26 13.12 -10.40 -0.59
N THR A 27 12.92 -9.48 -1.52
CA THR A 27 11.71 -9.37 -2.34
C THR A 27 11.53 -10.61 -3.19
N LEU A 28 12.58 -11.07 -3.90
CA LEU A 28 12.55 -12.28 -4.72
C LEU A 28 12.26 -13.56 -3.91
N LEU A 29 12.88 -13.73 -2.73
CA LEU A 29 12.65 -14.90 -1.88
C LEU A 29 11.26 -14.91 -1.26
N SER A 30 10.79 -13.75 -0.78
CA SER A 30 9.40 -13.58 -0.36
C SER A 30 8.45 -13.89 -1.52
N ALA A 31 8.87 -13.50 -2.73
CA ALA A 31 8.08 -13.67 -3.90
C ALA A 31 7.90 -15.13 -4.35
N ILE A 32 8.99 -15.90 -4.29
CA ILE A 32 8.98 -17.33 -4.60
C ILE A 32 8.07 -18.10 -3.64
N ILE A 33 8.11 -17.78 -2.33
CA ILE A 33 7.23 -18.40 -1.32
C ILE A 33 5.77 -18.15 -1.68
N THR A 34 5.41 -16.89 -1.96
CA THR A 34 4.03 -16.52 -2.26
C THR A 34 3.54 -17.15 -3.56
N ASN A 35 4.34 -17.12 -4.63
CA ASN A 35 3.98 -17.73 -5.91
C ASN A 35 3.80 -19.25 -5.80
N HIS A 36 4.63 -19.91 -4.99
CA HIS A 36 4.55 -21.35 -4.78
C HIS A 36 3.33 -21.74 -3.92
N GLN A 37 2.97 -20.91 -2.94
CA GLN A 37 1.74 -21.08 -2.15
C GLN A 37 0.47 -20.85 -2.99
N THR A 38 0.40 -19.78 -3.78
CA THR A 38 -0.79 -19.50 -4.62
C THR A 38 -0.97 -20.56 -5.71
N CYS A 39 0.13 -21.06 -6.29
CA CYS A 39 0.10 -22.18 -7.23
C CYS A 39 -0.46 -23.44 -6.57
N SER A 40 0.01 -23.78 -5.36
CA SER A 40 -0.51 -24.91 -4.57
C SER A 40 -2.02 -24.76 -4.28
N ASP A 41 -2.46 -23.57 -3.85
CA ASP A 41 -3.87 -23.31 -3.54
C ASP A 41 -4.77 -23.42 -4.79
N GLY A 42 -4.28 -22.93 -5.95
CA GLY A 42 -4.96 -23.08 -7.24
C GLY A 42 -5.09 -24.54 -7.70
N LEU A 43 -4.07 -25.36 -7.43
CA LEU A 43 -4.09 -26.80 -7.71
C LEU A 43 -5.07 -27.56 -6.80
N GLN A 44 -5.19 -27.14 -5.53
CA GLN A 44 -6.14 -27.75 -4.58
C GLN A 44 -7.59 -27.48 -4.95
N THR A 45 -7.89 -26.32 -5.54
CA THR A 45 -9.26 -25.94 -5.93
C THR A 45 -9.74 -26.55 -7.25
N THR A 46 -8.82 -27.07 -8.08
CA THR A 46 -9.12 -27.55 -9.43
C THR A 46 -9.17 -29.08 -9.58
N THR A 47 -8.78 -29.86 -8.56
CA THR A 47 -8.52 -31.30 -8.76
C THR A 47 -9.27 -32.22 -7.77
N PRO A 48 -10.13 -33.17 -8.23
CA PRO A 48 -10.91 -34.04 -7.33
C PRO A 48 -10.26 -35.38 -6.91
N SER A 49 -9.04 -35.72 -7.36
CA SER A 49 -8.47 -37.07 -7.15
C SER A 49 -7.39 -37.16 -6.05
N SER A 50 -7.56 -38.11 -5.13
CA SER A 50 -6.71 -38.31 -3.94
C SER A 50 -5.29 -38.82 -4.23
N SER A 51 -5.06 -39.45 -5.39
CA SER A 51 -3.72 -39.90 -5.82
C SER A 51 -2.84 -38.76 -6.35
N PHE A 52 -3.45 -37.64 -6.77
CA PHE A 52 -2.74 -36.46 -7.26
C PHE A 52 -2.29 -35.56 -6.11
N GLN A 53 -3.12 -35.46 -5.05
CA GLN A 53 -2.83 -34.67 -3.85
C GLN A 53 -1.52 -35.10 -3.16
N ASN A 54 -1.31 -36.40 -2.92
CA ASN A 54 -0.13 -36.85 -2.17
C ASN A 54 1.19 -36.75 -2.95
N ASN A 55 1.15 -36.93 -4.28
CA ASN A 55 2.34 -36.94 -5.13
C ASN A 55 2.83 -35.53 -5.51
N PHE A 56 1.94 -34.52 -5.54
CA PHE A 56 2.30 -33.16 -5.92
C PHE A 56 2.25 -32.16 -4.76
N LEU A 57 1.35 -32.27 -3.77
CA LEU A 57 1.29 -31.29 -2.69
C LEU A 57 2.46 -31.41 -1.70
N SER A 58 2.97 -32.63 -1.45
CA SER A 58 4.09 -32.83 -0.52
C SER A 58 5.43 -32.23 -1.00
N PRO A 59 5.81 -32.28 -2.31
CA PRO A 59 6.91 -31.45 -2.83
C PRO A 59 6.68 -29.94 -2.68
N PHE A 60 5.43 -29.48 -2.82
CA PHE A 60 5.11 -28.04 -2.72
C PHE A 60 5.24 -27.52 -1.29
N GLU A 61 4.72 -28.26 -0.29
CA GLU A 61 4.91 -27.94 1.13
C GLU A 61 6.39 -27.96 1.54
N ASN A 62 7.15 -28.96 1.06
CA ASN A 62 8.58 -29.04 1.31
C ASN A 62 9.35 -27.87 0.64
N GLY A 63 8.93 -27.44 -0.54
CA GLY A 63 9.48 -26.25 -1.20
C GLY A 63 9.21 -24.98 -0.40
N ASN A 64 7.97 -24.77 0.08
CA ASN A 64 7.64 -23.61 0.92
C ASN A 64 8.46 -23.58 2.22
N ASN A 65 8.67 -24.73 2.85
CA ASN A 65 9.54 -24.83 4.02
C ASN A 65 10.99 -24.45 3.68
N LEU A 66 11.52 -24.92 2.56
CA LEU A 66 12.88 -24.61 2.11
C LEU A 66 13.07 -23.13 1.79
N TYR A 67 12.12 -22.51 1.07
CA TYR A 67 12.16 -21.09 0.74
C TYR A 67 11.96 -20.22 1.98
N SER A 68 11.09 -20.61 2.91
CA SER A 68 10.88 -19.92 4.18
C SER A 68 12.12 -19.94 5.07
N ILE A 69 12.81 -21.09 5.14
CA ILE A 69 14.11 -21.20 5.83
C ILE A 69 15.16 -20.35 5.13
N SER A 70 15.18 -20.33 3.80
CA SER A 70 16.11 -19.52 3.01
C SER A 70 15.91 -18.03 3.23
N LEU A 71 14.65 -17.56 3.24
CA LEU A 71 14.29 -16.17 3.54
C LEU A 71 14.66 -15.79 4.99
N ALA A 72 14.41 -16.67 5.95
CA ALA A 72 14.78 -16.44 7.34
C ALA A 72 16.31 -16.33 7.49
N LEU A 73 17.07 -17.28 6.94
CA LEU A 73 18.53 -17.25 6.96
C LEU A 73 19.08 -16.01 6.25
N PHE A 74 18.48 -15.62 5.12
CA PHE A 74 18.84 -14.40 4.40
C PHE A 74 18.64 -13.14 5.25
N LYS A 75 17.48 -13.01 5.89
CA LYS A 75 17.15 -11.89 6.78
C LYS A 75 18.07 -11.82 8.00
N TYR A 76 18.49 -12.97 8.53
CA TYR A 76 19.39 -13.02 9.69
C TYR A 76 20.86 -12.85 9.33
N GLY A 77 21.29 -13.31 8.16
CA GLY A 77 22.70 -13.33 7.75
C GLY A 77 23.15 -12.12 6.93
N TYR A 78 22.28 -11.55 6.10
CA TYR A 78 22.69 -10.58 5.07
C TYR A 78 22.03 -9.20 5.16
N VAL A 79 20.97 -9.04 5.94
CA VAL A 79 20.35 -7.73 6.21
C VAL A 79 21.04 -7.12 7.45
N PRO A 80 21.77 -5.99 7.32
CA PRO A 80 22.55 -5.45 8.43
C PRO A 80 21.67 -5.04 9.62
N LYS A 81 22.02 -5.50 10.84
CA LYS A 81 21.39 -5.02 12.09
C LYS A 81 21.69 -3.54 12.41
N THR A 82 22.55 -2.90 11.61
CA THR A 82 22.95 -1.49 11.77
C THR A 82 23.14 -0.83 10.41
N ILE A 83 22.09 -0.18 9.89
CA ILE A 83 22.24 0.75 8.76
C ILE A 83 22.41 2.16 9.33
N LYS A 84 23.65 2.54 9.59
CA LYS A 84 24.08 3.94 9.53
C LYS A 84 24.65 4.18 8.13
N GLY A 85 23.89 4.90 7.31
CA GLY A 85 24.34 5.77 6.23
C GLY A 85 25.25 5.18 5.15
N ARG A 86 24.69 4.90 3.97
CA ARG A 86 25.33 5.36 2.71
C ARG A 86 24.44 5.45 1.45
N TRP A 87 23.21 4.93 1.45
CA TRP A 87 22.27 5.08 0.30
C TRP A 87 21.00 5.89 0.59
N LEU A 88 20.94 6.55 1.75
CA LEU A 88 19.98 7.62 2.06
C LEU A 88 20.58 9.02 1.84
N ALA A 89 21.77 9.12 1.25
CA ALA A 89 22.52 10.37 1.17
C ALA A 89 22.18 11.26 -0.06
N GLU A 90 21.26 10.83 -0.94
CA GLU A 90 20.64 11.70 -1.96
C GLU A 90 19.11 11.61 -2.00
N ARG A 91 18.51 11.00 -0.96
CA ARG A 91 17.10 11.19 -0.62
C ARG A 91 17.02 11.79 0.79
N GLU A 92 17.63 12.97 0.96
CA GLU A 92 17.01 13.94 1.85
C GLU A 92 15.60 14.18 1.30
N SER A 93 14.62 13.44 1.83
CA SER A 93 13.32 13.99 2.15
C SER A 93 12.73 14.87 1.03
N MET A 94 12.31 14.27 -0.09
CA MET A 94 11.17 14.81 -0.85
C MET A 94 9.85 14.63 -0.08
N PHE A 95 9.89 14.01 1.11
CA PHE A 95 9.00 14.40 2.18
C PHE A 95 9.31 15.87 2.49
N SER A 96 8.39 16.78 2.20
CA SER A 96 8.49 18.12 2.79
C SER A 96 8.83 17.97 4.27
N LYS A 97 9.73 18.80 4.79
CA LYS A 97 9.99 18.96 6.23
C LYS A 97 8.70 19.22 7.05
N SER A 98 7.54 19.32 6.39
CA SER A 98 6.18 19.40 6.92
C SER A 98 5.36 18.10 6.91
N GLY A 99 5.90 16.91 6.59
CA GLY A 99 5.16 15.63 6.58
C GLY A 99 4.71 15.10 7.95
N HIS A 100 4.75 15.93 8.99
CA HIS A 100 4.26 15.58 10.32
C HIS A 100 2.77 15.87 10.40
N LEU A 101 1.97 14.84 10.65
CA LEU A 101 0.57 15.00 10.98
C LEU A 101 0.46 15.91 12.21
N GLY A 102 -0.10 17.11 12.03
CA GLY A 102 -0.26 18.07 13.12
C GLY A 102 -1.31 17.56 14.11
N LEU A 103 -0.92 16.81 15.14
CA LEU A 103 -1.86 16.28 16.11
C LEU A 103 -2.13 17.28 17.24
N LYS A 104 -3.41 17.52 17.53
CA LYS A 104 -3.86 18.28 18.69
C LYS A 104 -4.40 17.34 19.76
N MET A 105 -3.63 17.19 20.84
CA MET A 105 -3.90 16.28 21.96
C MET A 105 -3.89 17.02 23.31
N SER A 106 -4.53 16.41 24.31
CA SER A 106 -4.37 16.84 25.71
C SER A 106 -2.92 16.65 26.17
N ARG A 107 -2.50 17.38 27.23
CA ARG A 107 -1.13 17.24 27.78
C ARG A 107 -0.82 15.81 28.22
N GLN A 108 -1.82 15.08 28.74
CA GLN A 108 -1.67 13.69 29.17
C GLN A 108 -1.48 12.75 27.98
N LEU A 109 -2.37 12.83 26.98
CA LEU A 109 -2.28 12.02 25.76
C LEU A 109 -0.97 12.25 25.01
N ARG A 110 -0.53 13.52 24.92
CA ARG A 110 0.74 13.85 24.29
C ARG A 110 1.93 13.17 24.99
N LYS A 111 1.98 13.16 26.32
CA LYS A 111 3.06 12.47 27.06
C LYS A 111 3.09 10.97 26.74
N VAL A 112 1.91 10.35 26.65
CA VAL A 112 1.79 8.93 26.27
C VAL A 112 2.29 8.71 24.83
N TYR A 113 1.82 9.53 23.89
CA TYR A 113 2.25 9.47 22.50
C TYR A 113 3.78 9.63 22.35
N GLU A 114 4.36 10.66 22.97
CA GLU A 114 5.80 10.92 22.92
C GLU A 114 6.62 9.80 23.57
N SER A 115 6.09 9.18 24.63
CA SER A 115 6.72 8.05 25.31
C SER A 115 6.75 6.78 24.46
N VAL A 116 5.67 6.49 23.73
CA VAL A 116 5.53 5.23 22.97
C VAL A 116 6.16 5.36 21.58
N SER A 117 5.95 6.50 20.91
CA SER A 117 6.51 6.74 19.58
C SER A 117 8.00 7.09 19.57
N GLY A 118 8.54 7.56 20.70
CA GLY A 118 9.88 8.14 20.79
C GLY A 118 10.04 9.46 20.02
N ARG A 119 8.93 10.07 19.56
CA ARG A 119 8.92 11.31 18.76
C ARG A 119 8.28 12.44 19.56
N LYS A 120 8.90 13.63 19.54
CA LYS A 120 8.30 14.84 20.11
C LYS A 120 7.21 15.37 19.18
N LEU A 121 6.03 15.67 19.73
CA LEU A 121 4.94 16.22 18.96
C LEU A 121 5.00 17.76 18.97
N LEU A 122 5.31 18.35 17.82
CA LEU A 122 5.29 19.80 17.62
C LEU A 122 3.84 20.30 17.58
N GLN A 123 3.41 21.03 18.59
CA GLN A 123 2.11 21.72 18.56
C GLN A 123 2.27 23.08 17.90
N THR A 124 1.88 23.16 16.64
CA THR A 124 1.70 24.43 15.91
C THR A 124 0.43 25.15 16.36
N SER A 125 0.42 26.49 16.40
CA SER A 125 -0.75 27.26 16.84
C SER A 125 -1.75 27.58 15.72
N GLY A 126 -1.56 26.99 14.53
CA GLY A 126 -2.37 27.25 13.33
C GLY A 126 -3.56 26.30 13.16
N GLY A 127 -4.59 26.75 12.43
CA GLY A 127 -5.66 25.90 11.92
C GLY A 127 -5.09 24.87 10.94
N GLY A 128 -5.47 23.60 11.10
CA GLY A 128 -4.89 22.47 10.34
C GLY A 128 -4.44 21.30 11.21
N GLN A 129 -4.58 21.40 12.53
CA GLN A 129 -4.30 20.27 13.43
C GLN A 129 -5.48 19.32 13.60
N VAL A 130 -5.19 18.03 13.55
CA VAL A 130 -6.14 16.94 13.75
C VAL A 130 -6.34 16.71 15.25
N LYS A 131 -7.56 16.95 15.73
CA LYS A 131 -7.91 16.76 17.15
C LYS A 131 -8.02 15.29 17.47
N VAL A 132 -7.15 14.77 18.33
CA VAL A 132 -7.25 13.41 18.87
C VAL A 132 -7.82 13.48 20.29
N ASN A 133 -8.92 12.77 20.50
CA ASN A 133 -9.65 12.78 21.77
C ASN A 133 -9.31 11.58 22.65
N ILE A 134 -9.15 10.41 22.03
CA ILE A 134 -8.82 9.16 22.71
C ILE A 134 -7.68 8.51 21.93
N MET A 135 -6.70 7.95 22.64
CA MET A 135 -5.63 7.15 22.06
C MET A 135 -5.58 5.81 22.80
N VAL A 136 -5.49 4.72 22.04
CA VAL A 136 -5.23 3.37 22.54
C VAL A 136 -3.99 2.82 21.85
N ILE A 137 -3.23 1.99 22.57
CA ILE A 137 -1.99 1.39 22.09
C ILE A 137 -2.23 -0.09 21.81
N VAL A 138 -1.82 -0.55 20.64
CA VAL A 138 -1.79 -1.96 20.26
C VAL A 138 -0.33 -2.42 20.30
N ASN A 139 -0.04 -3.40 21.15
CA ASN A 139 1.25 -4.06 21.20
C ASN A 139 1.02 -5.55 21.44
N GLU A 140 1.47 -6.38 20.50
CA GLU A 140 1.34 -7.84 20.58
C GLU A 140 2.01 -8.41 21.84
N GLY A 141 3.11 -7.81 22.30
CA GLY A 141 3.81 -8.18 23.53
C GLY A 141 3.07 -7.83 24.83
N GLY A 142 1.83 -7.32 24.76
CA GLY A 142 0.94 -7.12 25.91
C GLY A 142 1.19 -5.87 26.75
N SER A 143 2.15 -5.02 26.37
CA SER A 143 2.43 -3.75 27.08
C SER A 143 1.50 -2.59 26.67
N GLY A 144 0.64 -2.80 25.67
CA GLY A 144 -0.36 -1.85 25.20
C GLY A 144 -1.72 -2.00 25.88
N ASN A 145 -2.71 -1.24 25.43
CA ASN A 145 -4.11 -1.44 25.82
C ASN A 145 -4.71 -2.72 25.22
N PHE A 146 -4.28 -3.08 24.01
CA PHE A 146 -4.73 -4.26 23.28
C PHE A 146 -3.54 -5.01 22.68
N THR A 147 -3.69 -6.32 22.46
CA THR A 147 -2.71 -7.14 21.73
C THR A 147 -3.02 -7.24 20.25
N THR A 148 -4.27 -6.98 19.84
CA THR A 148 -4.68 -7.03 18.44
C THR A 148 -5.31 -5.72 17.99
N ILE A 149 -5.19 -5.44 16.69
CA ILE A 149 -5.77 -4.24 16.07
C ILE A 149 -7.30 -4.36 16.04
N SER A 150 -7.84 -5.55 15.79
CA SER A 150 -9.29 -5.79 15.75
C SER A 150 -9.97 -5.49 17.09
N ASP A 151 -9.34 -5.83 18.22
CA ASP A 151 -9.88 -5.49 19.55
C ASP A 151 -9.89 -3.98 19.80
N ALA A 152 -8.85 -3.28 19.34
CA ALA A 152 -8.79 -1.83 19.42
C ALA A 152 -9.86 -1.15 18.55
N VAL A 153 -10.13 -1.68 17.34
CA VAL A 153 -11.22 -1.22 16.47
C VAL A 153 -12.59 -1.49 17.13
N ALA A 154 -12.77 -2.66 17.73
CA ALA A 154 -14.01 -3.01 18.43
C ALA A 154 -14.29 -2.05 19.59
N ALA A 155 -13.26 -1.63 20.32
CA ALA A 155 -13.36 -0.68 21.43
C ALA A 155 -13.67 0.77 21.01
N ALA A 156 -13.45 1.15 19.75
CA ALA A 156 -13.73 2.50 19.27
C ALA A 156 -15.24 2.83 19.32
N PRO A 157 -15.66 4.05 19.68
CA PRO A 157 -17.07 4.43 19.67
C PRO A 157 -17.69 4.35 18.28
N ASN A 158 -18.98 4.04 18.23
CA ASN A 158 -19.75 4.08 16.99
C ASN A 158 -20.34 5.49 16.77
N ASN A 159 -20.41 5.92 15.51
CA ASN A 159 -21.02 7.16 15.04
C ASN A 159 -20.49 8.40 15.79
N THR A 160 -19.18 8.45 16.00
CA THR A 160 -18.50 9.58 16.65
C THR A 160 -18.82 10.87 15.89
N ALA A 161 -19.24 11.93 16.58
CA ALA A 161 -19.49 13.22 15.94
C ALA A 161 -18.18 13.95 15.61
N ALA A 162 -18.17 14.71 14.49
CA ALA A 162 -17.01 15.46 13.99
C ALA A 162 -16.28 16.30 15.04
N ASN A 163 -17.04 17.00 15.88
CA ASN A 163 -16.51 17.90 16.88
C ASN A 163 -15.82 17.19 18.07
N LYS A 164 -16.05 15.88 18.23
CA LYS A 164 -15.42 15.09 19.29
C LYS A 164 -13.95 14.85 19.02
N GLY A 165 -13.55 14.78 17.75
CA GLY A 165 -12.18 14.42 17.36
C GLY A 165 -11.99 12.90 17.26
N TYR A 166 -10.78 12.50 16.87
CA TYR A 166 -10.48 11.12 16.49
C TYR A 166 -10.27 10.20 17.68
N PHE A 167 -10.68 8.94 17.50
CA PHE A 167 -10.21 7.79 18.25
C PHE A 167 -8.98 7.23 17.53
N MET A 168 -7.81 7.35 18.16
CA MET A 168 -6.54 6.96 17.60
C MET A 168 -6.10 5.60 18.12
N ILE A 169 -5.82 4.67 17.22
CA ILE A 169 -5.17 3.39 17.48
C ILE A 169 -3.70 3.54 17.09
N TYR A 170 -2.82 3.54 18.08
CA TYR A 170 -1.38 3.54 17.87
C TYR A 170 -0.86 2.11 17.87
N VAL A 171 -0.29 1.66 16.76
CA VAL A 171 0.21 0.29 16.58
C VAL A 171 1.73 0.32 16.68
N VAL A 172 2.27 -0.33 17.72
CA VAL A 172 3.72 -0.42 17.95
C VAL A 172 4.38 -1.24 16.83
N GLY A 173 5.68 -1.07 16.63
CA GLY A 173 6.46 -1.85 15.67
C GLY A 173 6.34 -3.36 15.94
N GLY A 174 6.03 -4.10 14.89
CA GLY A 174 5.69 -5.53 14.95
C GLY A 174 5.05 -6.01 13.65
N VAL A 175 4.89 -7.33 13.53
CA VAL A 175 4.19 -7.99 12.42
C VAL A 175 2.87 -8.53 12.96
N TYR A 176 1.76 -8.01 12.43
CA TYR A 176 0.42 -8.34 12.88
C TYR A 176 -0.28 -9.19 11.82
N GLU A 177 -0.31 -10.50 12.03
CA GLU A 177 -0.88 -11.48 11.09
C GLU A 177 -2.40 -11.66 11.27
N LYS A 178 -3.19 -10.59 11.09
CA LYS A 178 -4.65 -10.64 11.25
C LYS A 178 -5.35 -9.67 10.32
N TYR A 179 -6.49 -10.11 9.77
CA TYR A 179 -7.39 -9.23 9.04
C TYR A 179 -8.04 -8.22 9.98
N VAL A 180 -7.99 -6.95 9.58
CA VAL A 180 -8.64 -5.85 10.27
C VAL A 180 -9.81 -5.40 9.41
N SER A 181 -11.02 -5.52 9.94
CA SER A 181 -12.23 -4.99 9.31
C SER A 181 -12.75 -3.81 10.13
N ILE A 182 -12.99 -2.69 9.45
CA ILE A 182 -13.53 -1.47 10.06
C ILE A 182 -14.97 -1.31 9.57
N ALA A 183 -15.93 -1.48 10.47
CA ALA A 183 -17.33 -1.31 10.14
C ALA A 183 -17.65 0.17 9.83
N LYS A 184 -18.61 0.43 8.92
CA LYS A 184 -19.06 1.79 8.54
C LYS A 184 -19.47 2.66 9.74
N SER A 185 -19.94 2.06 10.82
CA SER A 185 -20.30 2.78 12.05
C SER A 185 -19.09 3.32 12.83
N LYS A 186 -17.86 2.88 12.54
CA LYS A 186 -16.62 3.28 13.23
C LYS A 186 -16.06 4.58 12.63
N GLN A 187 -16.77 5.68 12.85
CA GLN A 187 -16.43 7.00 12.31
C GLN A 187 -15.34 7.72 13.14
N TYR A 188 -14.51 8.53 12.48
CA TYR A 188 -13.34 9.24 13.07
C TYR A 188 -12.32 8.31 13.73
N LEU A 189 -12.05 7.19 13.08
CA LEU A 189 -11.02 6.26 13.49
C LEU A 189 -9.71 6.62 12.79
N MET A 190 -8.63 6.68 13.56
CA MET A 190 -7.29 6.91 13.03
C MET A 190 -6.39 5.76 13.47
N ILE A 191 -5.69 5.12 12.55
CA ILE A 191 -4.69 4.08 12.86
C ILE A 191 -3.31 4.60 12.43
N VAL A 192 -2.35 4.59 13.34
CA VAL A 192 -0.99 5.10 13.10
C VAL A 192 0.02 4.06 13.58
N GLY A 193 0.98 3.72 12.72
CA GLY A 193 2.09 2.81 13.05
C GLY A 193 3.35 3.55 13.50
N ASP A 194 4.36 2.80 13.97
CA ASP A 194 5.70 3.33 14.28
C ASP A 194 6.44 3.83 13.02
N GLY A 195 5.91 3.55 11.84
CA GLY A 195 6.36 4.01 10.52
C GLY A 195 6.65 2.87 9.55
N ILE A 196 6.99 3.26 8.32
CA ILE A 196 7.43 2.36 7.25
C ILE A 196 8.54 1.43 7.77
N ASN A 197 8.44 0.14 7.45
CA ASN A 197 9.34 -0.95 7.89
C ASN A 197 9.39 -1.25 9.39
N LYS A 198 8.51 -0.65 10.22
CA LYS A 198 8.39 -0.97 11.64
C LYS A 198 7.09 -1.69 11.98
N THR A 199 5.97 -1.18 11.47
CA THR A 199 4.64 -1.75 11.71
C THR A 199 4.12 -2.37 10.42
N THR A 200 3.91 -3.68 10.41
CA THR A 200 3.41 -4.41 9.25
C THR A 200 2.14 -5.16 9.65
N ILE A 201 1.06 -4.95 8.89
CA ILE A 201 -0.12 -5.83 8.92
C ILE A 201 -0.01 -6.76 7.74
N THR A 202 -0.19 -8.05 7.96
CA THR A 202 -0.14 -9.05 6.89
C THR A 202 -1.35 -9.99 6.98
N GLY A 203 -1.83 -10.43 5.82
CA GLY A 203 -2.92 -11.39 5.67
C GLY A 203 -2.63 -12.39 4.55
N ASN A 204 -2.95 -13.66 4.79
CA ASN A 204 -2.70 -14.78 3.88
C ASN A 204 -3.95 -15.25 3.10
N HIS A 205 -4.76 -14.34 2.54
CA HIS A 205 -5.88 -14.74 1.66
C HIS A 205 -5.69 -14.09 0.30
N MET A 206 -5.75 -14.91 -0.76
CA MET A 206 -5.66 -14.50 -2.17
C MET A 206 -4.40 -13.70 -2.53
N GLY A 207 -3.21 -14.23 -2.22
CA GLY A 207 -1.96 -13.72 -2.82
C GLY A 207 -1.05 -12.87 -1.94
N GLY A 208 -1.19 -12.92 -0.61
CA GLY A 208 -0.23 -12.33 0.33
C GLY A 208 -0.23 -10.80 0.30
N LEU A 209 -1.26 -10.19 0.90
CA LEU A 209 -1.32 -8.74 1.05
C LEU A 209 -0.56 -8.31 2.31
N ARG A 210 0.53 -7.57 2.13
CA ARG A 210 1.28 -6.89 3.18
C ARG A 210 0.96 -5.40 3.11
N ILE A 211 0.42 -4.86 4.19
CA ILE A 211 0.17 -3.43 4.36
C ILE A 211 1.15 -2.90 5.42
N VAL A 212 2.08 -2.06 5.00
CA VAL A 212 2.95 -1.31 5.91
C VAL A 212 2.23 -0.03 6.27
N LEU A 213 1.77 0.06 7.52
CA LEU A 213 0.99 1.21 7.98
C LEU A 213 1.91 2.32 8.49
N GLN A 214 1.84 3.49 7.87
CA GLN A 214 2.23 4.74 8.49
C GLN A 214 1.01 5.46 9.05
N GLN A 215 -0.01 5.68 8.22
CA GLN A 215 -1.21 6.40 8.62
C GLN A 215 -2.45 6.03 7.79
N LEU A 216 -3.48 5.56 8.48
CA LEU A 216 -4.83 5.38 7.98
C LEU A 216 -5.77 6.33 8.74
N VAL A 217 -6.47 7.20 8.03
CA VAL A 217 -7.51 8.06 8.62
C VAL A 217 -8.83 7.75 7.94
N SER A 218 -9.77 7.19 8.70
CA SER A 218 -11.15 7.02 8.25
C SER A 218 -12.00 8.18 8.75
N LEU A 219 -12.56 8.94 7.82
CA LEU A 219 -13.53 10.00 8.12
C LEU A 219 -14.95 9.51 7.90
N ASP A 220 -15.87 9.98 8.75
CA ASP A 220 -17.24 10.17 8.31
C ASP A 220 -17.83 11.44 8.93
N PRO A 221 -18.21 12.43 8.09
CA PRO A 221 -19.53 12.45 7.48
C PRO A 221 -19.44 12.62 5.95
N TYR A 222 -18.22 12.58 5.38
CA TYR A 222 -17.94 12.84 3.96
C TYR A 222 -17.72 11.56 3.14
N HIS A 223 -17.83 10.37 3.75
CA HIS A 223 -17.52 9.09 3.10
C HIS A 223 -16.16 9.09 2.38
N LEU A 224 -15.15 9.67 3.03
CA LEU A 224 -13.80 9.88 2.48
C LEU A 224 -12.76 9.16 3.35
N ASP A 225 -12.11 8.14 2.81
CA ASP A 225 -10.95 7.53 3.46
C ASP A 225 -9.67 8.16 2.92
N SER A 226 -8.76 8.56 3.81
CA SER A 226 -7.47 9.14 3.42
C SER A 226 -6.29 8.36 4.00
N MET A 227 -5.32 8.08 3.16
CA MET A 227 -4.14 7.28 3.47
C MET A 227 -2.88 8.05 3.10
N GLN A 228 -1.91 8.11 4.01
CA GLN A 228 -0.63 8.78 3.75
C GLN A 228 0.56 7.92 4.17
N GLY A 229 1.55 7.77 3.28
CA GLY A 229 2.83 7.14 3.62
C GLY A 229 2.77 5.62 3.81
N ASN A 230 1.80 4.93 3.20
CA ASN A 230 1.65 3.48 3.39
C ASN A 230 2.26 2.72 2.22
N ASP A 231 2.80 1.53 2.51
CA ASP A 231 3.23 0.60 1.47
C ASP A 231 2.20 -0.52 1.35
N PHE A 232 1.73 -0.77 0.12
CA PHE A 232 0.81 -1.84 -0.23
C PHE A 232 1.55 -2.81 -1.14
N GLU A 233 1.91 -3.97 -0.59
CA GLU A 233 2.66 -5.00 -1.30
C GLU A 233 1.78 -6.25 -1.44
N GLY A 234 1.62 -6.71 -2.67
CA GLY A 234 0.86 -7.91 -3.00
C GLY A 234 1.16 -8.35 -4.43
N TYR A 235 0.40 -9.32 -4.93
CA TYR A 235 0.53 -9.83 -6.30
C TYR A 235 -0.63 -9.34 -7.16
N GLN A 236 -1.57 -10.25 -7.39
CA GLN A 236 -2.83 -9.94 -7.99
C GLN A 236 -3.74 -9.33 -6.92
N ASP A 237 -4.55 -8.35 -7.31
CA ASP A 237 -5.58 -7.76 -6.47
C ASP A 237 -5.05 -7.11 -5.17
N THR A 238 -3.82 -6.56 -5.18
CA THR A 238 -3.18 -5.94 -4.01
C THR A 238 -4.08 -4.92 -3.30
N LEU A 239 -4.66 -3.98 -4.03
CA LEU A 239 -5.43 -2.87 -3.49
C LEU A 239 -6.85 -2.82 -4.06
N TYR A 240 -7.81 -3.30 -3.26
CA TYR A 240 -9.22 -3.23 -3.62
C TYR A 240 -9.89 -1.93 -3.15
N THR A 241 -9.98 -0.96 -4.05
CA THR A 241 -10.73 0.30 -3.86
C THR A 241 -12.23 0.08 -4.10
N HIS A 242 -12.88 -0.66 -3.19
CA HIS A 242 -14.26 -1.16 -3.38
C HIS A 242 -15.29 -0.08 -3.77
N SER A 243 -15.42 0.97 -2.96
CA SER A 243 -16.45 2.00 -3.14
C SER A 243 -16.14 3.28 -2.36
N LEU A 244 -17.03 4.28 -2.51
CA LEU A 244 -16.95 5.59 -1.84
C LEU A 244 -15.73 6.41 -2.30
N THR A 245 -15.46 7.49 -1.59
CA THR A 245 -14.41 8.43 -1.94
C THR A 245 -13.13 8.06 -1.21
N GLN A 246 -12.01 7.98 -1.91
CA GLN A 246 -10.74 7.59 -1.32
C GLN A 246 -9.59 8.48 -1.81
N PHE A 247 -8.62 8.76 -0.94
CA PHE A 247 -7.45 9.56 -1.28
C PHE A 247 -6.17 8.92 -0.74
N TYR A 248 -5.23 8.66 -1.64
CA TYR A 248 -3.92 8.09 -1.32
C TYR A 248 -2.84 9.11 -1.65
N ARG A 249 -1.94 9.37 -0.70
CA ARG A 249 -0.89 10.37 -0.82
C ARG A 249 0.44 9.80 -0.34
N ASP A 250 1.52 9.97 -1.10
CA ASP A 250 2.85 9.51 -0.68
C ASP A 250 2.87 7.99 -0.36
N CYS A 251 2.07 7.19 -1.06
CA CYS A 251 2.03 5.75 -0.85
C CYS A 251 2.88 5.03 -1.90
N ASP A 252 3.44 3.89 -1.54
CA ASP A 252 4.10 2.98 -2.47
C ASP A 252 3.19 1.76 -2.68
N ILE A 253 2.89 1.41 -3.93
CA ILE A 253 1.95 0.33 -4.28
C ILE A 253 2.63 -0.61 -5.26
N TYR A 254 2.73 -1.88 -4.88
CA TYR A 254 3.42 -2.92 -5.62
C TYR A 254 2.44 -4.06 -5.97
N GLY A 255 2.53 -4.57 -7.20
CA GLY A 255 1.76 -5.74 -7.60
C GLY A 255 2.00 -6.21 -9.02
N THR A 256 1.21 -7.19 -9.47
CA THR A 256 1.38 -7.83 -10.77
C THR A 256 0.17 -7.59 -11.68
N VAL A 257 -0.93 -8.30 -11.45
CA VAL A 257 -2.14 -8.27 -12.30
C VAL A 257 -3.26 -7.58 -11.55
N ASP A 258 -3.93 -6.59 -12.16
CA ASP A 258 -5.10 -5.90 -11.58
C ASP A 258 -4.89 -5.43 -10.12
N PHE A 259 -3.65 -5.11 -9.77
CA PHE A 259 -3.22 -4.88 -8.39
C PHE A 259 -3.79 -3.59 -7.78
N ILE A 260 -4.38 -2.71 -8.58
CA ILE A 260 -5.30 -1.67 -8.12
C ILE A 260 -6.60 -1.84 -8.89
N PHE A 261 -7.67 -2.17 -8.17
CA PHE A 261 -8.98 -2.42 -8.79
C PHE A 261 -10.13 -1.93 -7.91
N GLY A 262 -11.32 -1.83 -8.52
CA GLY A 262 -12.56 -1.52 -7.81
C GLY A 262 -13.43 -0.47 -8.48
N ASN A 263 -14.29 0.17 -7.69
CA ASN A 263 -15.33 1.09 -8.17
C ASN A 263 -15.47 2.33 -7.26
N ALA A 264 -14.43 2.65 -6.50
CA ALA A 264 -14.36 3.89 -5.73
C ALA A 264 -14.13 5.12 -6.62
N ALA A 265 -14.53 6.28 -6.13
CA ALA A 265 -14.00 7.56 -6.61
C ALA A 265 -12.67 7.81 -5.88
N VAL A 266 -11.55 7.39 -6.49
CA VAL A 266 -10.24 7.40 -5.85
C VAL A 266 -9.23 8.29 -6.59
N VAL A 267 -8.40 9.01 -5.84
CA VAL A 267 -7.24 9.74 -6.36
C VAL A 267 -5.96 9.30 -5.65
N PHE A 268 -4.94 8.95 -6.44
CA PHE A 268 -3.58 8.70 -6.00
C PHE A 268 -2.72 9.91 -6.35
N GLN A 269 -2.14 10.58 -5.36
CA GLN A 269 -1.34 11.79 -5.57
C GLN A 269 0.07 11.60 -5.03
N ASN A 270 1.05 11.75 -5.94
CA ASN A 270 2.48 11.53 -5.66
C ASN A 270 2.71 10.25 -4.86
N CYS A 271 2.17 9.16 -5.42
CA CYS A 271 2.39 7.78 -5.03
C CYS A 271 3.36 7.14 -6.02
N ASN A 272 4.09 6.13 -5.58
CA ASN A 272 4.85 5.24 -6.45
C ASN A 272 4.01 4.01 -6.77
N VAL A 273 3.97 3.61 -8.04
CA VAL A 273 3.15 2.48 -8.51
C VAL A 273 4.05 1.60 -9.35
N GLU A 274 4.42 0.44 -8.81
CA GLU A 274 5.39 -0.47 -9.41
C GLU A 274 4.74 -1.81 -9.77
N GLN A 275 4.84 -2.17 -11.05
CA GLN A 275 4.31 -3.42 -11.57
C GLN A 275 5.44 -4.43 -11.79
N TRP A 276 5.33 -5.61 -11.19
CA TRP A 276 6.30 -6.70 -11.29
C TRP A 276 5.83 -7.75 -12.31
N HIS A 277 5.72 -7.34 -13.57
CA HIS A 277 5.26 -8.20 -14.65
C HIS A 277 6.09 -7.98 -15.92
N ASP A 278 6.23 -9.02 -16.75
CA ASP A 278 7.03 -8.95 -17.99
C ASP A 278 6.42 -8.01 -19.05
N THR A 279 5.13 -7.72 -18.92
CA THR A 279 4.42 -6.76 -19.77
C THR A 279 3.58 -5.85 -18.89
N ASN A 280 4.03 -4.60 -18.75
CA ASN A 280 3.35 -3.61 -17.93
C ASN A 280 2.41 -2.76 -18.77
N VAL A 281 1.16 -2.64 -18.31
CA VAL A 281 0.10 -1.87 -18.94
C VAL A 281 -0.58 -1.00 -17.87
N LEU A 282 -1.12 0.13 -18.29
CA LEU A 282 -1.78 1.10 -17.42
C LEU A 282 -3.10 0.57 -16.83
N GLY A 283 -3.75 -0.38 -17.51
CA GLY A 283 -4.95 -1.06 -17.03
C GLY A 283 -5.72 -1.85 -18.10
N GLN A 284 -6.77 -2.52 -17.66
CA GLN A 284 -7.71 -3.29 -18.48
C GLN A 284 -9.16 -3.19 -17.95
N PRO A 285 -10.19 -3.19 -18.82
CA PRO A 285 -11.55 -2.86 -18.42
C PRO A 285 -12.30 -4.05 -17.80
N TRP A 286 -12.26 -4.16 -16.48
CA TRP A 286 -13.02 -5.18 -15.73
C TRP A 286 -14.55 -5.04 -15.88
N LYS A 287 -15.05 -3.83 -16.15
CA LYS A 287 -16.49 -3.51 -16.30
C LYS A 287 -16.74 -2.63 -17.53
N LEU A 288 -17.99 -2.64 -18.02
CA LEU A 288 -18.41 -2.01 -19.28
C LEU A 288 -18.07 -0.51 -19.36
N TYR A 289 -18.16 0.22 -18.24
CA TYR A 289 -17.87 1.65 -18.15
C TYR A 289 -16.62 1.93 -17.31
N SER A 290 -15.59 1.09 -17.46
CA SER A 290 -14.32 1.26 -16.74
C SER A 290 -13.73 2.64 -17.01
N ARG A 291 -13.20 3.29 -15.96
CA ARG A 291 -12.65 4.64 -16.07
C ARG A 291 -11.37 4.78 -15.26
N THR A 292 -10.30 5.13 -15.95
CA THR A 292 -8.95 5.29 -15.38
C THR A 292 -8.24 6.44 -16.08
N VAL A 293 -7.60 7.32 -15.32
CA VAL A 293 -6.89 8.48 -15.87
C VAL A 293 -5.49 8.56 -15.26
N TYR A 294 -4.45 8.56 -16.09
CA TYR A 294 -3.08 8.87 -15.67
C TYR A 294 -2.76 10.31 -16.09
N MET A 295 -2.52 11.18 -15.13
CA MET A 295 -2.27 12.59 -15.42
C MET A 295 -1.11 13.17 -14.61
N GLN A 296 -0.27 13.94 -15.28
CA GLN A 296 0.91 14.61 -14.70
C GLN A 296 1.88 13.64 -14.00
N SER A 297 1.88 12.38 -14.43
CA SER A 297 2.68 11.29 -13.86
C SER A 297 3.97 11.08 -14.66
N PHE A 298 4.97 10.50 -13.99
CA PHE A 298 6.11 9.89 -14.67
C PHE A 298 5.76 8.45 -15.07
N LEU A 299 5.96 8.08 -16.32
CA LEU A 299 5.78 6.73 -16.85
C LEU A 299 7.13 6.22 -17.36
N ASP A 300 7.64 5.15 -16.73
CA ASP A 300 8.91 4.54 -17.12
C ASP A 300 8.78 3.72 -18.42
N SER A 301 9.92 3.38 -19.00
CA SER A 301 10.12 2.70 -20.27
C SER A 301 9.53 1.29 -20.31
N LEU A 302 9.22 0.72 -19.14
CA LEU A 302 8.58 -0.58 -18.99
C LEU A 302 7.10 -0.58 -19.44
N ILE A 303 6.45 0.59 -19.51
CA ILE A 303 5.05 0.67 -20.00
C ILE A 303 5.00 0.29 -21.48
N ASN A 304 4.20 -0.73 -21.79
CA ASN A 304 3.96 -1.18 -23.15
C ASN A 304 3.50 0.00 -24.03
N PRO A 305 4.03 0.18 -25.25
CA PRO A 305 3.63 1.27 -26.13
C PRO A 305 2.12 1.34 -26.41
N ALA A 306 1.42 0.20 -26.45
CA ALA A 306 -0.05 0.14 -26.56
C ALA A 306 -0.75 0.79 -25.36
N GLY A 307 -0.10 0.81 -24.19
CA GLY A 307 -0.55 1.45 -22.95
C GLY A 307 -1.60 0.65 -22.19
N TRP A 308 -2.63 0.16 -22.88
CA TRP A 308 -3.81 -0.45 -22.28
C TRP A 308 -4.07 -1.85 -22.84
N ALA A 309 -4.62 -2.76 -22.04
CA ALA A 309 -4.89 -4.13 -22.44
C ALA A 309 -6.39 -4.42 -22.58
N VAL A 310 -6.73 -5.28 -23.55
CA VAL A 310 -8.10 -5.77 -23.71
C VAL A 310 -8.45 -6.72 -22.58
N TRP A 311 -9.66 -6.63 -22.04
CA TRP A 311 -10.14 -7.64 -21.08
C TRP A 311 -10.57 -8.92 -21.81
N SER A 312 -11.46 -8.79 -22.79
CA SER A 312 -11.93 -9.92 -23.61
C SER A 312 -12.56 -9.43 -24.90
N GLY A 313 -12.01 -9.83 -26.05
CA GLY A 313 -12.50 -9.43 -27.37
C GLY A 313 -12.66 -7.91 -27.50
N THR A 314 -13.86 -7.47 -27.87
CA THR A 314 -14.24 -6.04 -28.00
C THR A 314 -14.99 -5.49 -26.78
N PHE A 315 -15.01 -6.22 -25.66
CA PHE A 315 -15.73 -5.80 -24.46
C PHE A 315 -15.24 -4.43 -23.96
N ALA A 316 -16.20 -3.54 -23.68
CA ALA A 316 -16.01 -2.20 -23.11
C ALA A 316 -15.21 -1.19 -23.94
N LEU A 317 -14.59 -1.57 -25.06
CA LEU A 317 -13.66 -0.69 -25.80
C LEU A 317 -14.32 0.61 -26.31
N ASP A 318 -15.63 0.59 -26.54
CA ASP A 318 -16.41 1.74 -27.00
C ASP A 318 -17.02 2.57 -25.86
N THR A 319 -17.08 2.01 -24.65
CA THR A 319 -17.84 2.58 -23.51
C THR A 319 -16.97 2.92 -22.30
N LEU A 320 -15.74 2.40 -22.24
CA LEU A 320 -14.74 2.79 -21.24
C LEU A 320 -14.30 4.24 -21.45
N TYR A 321 -13.70 4.83 -20.40
CA TYR A 321 -13.05 6.13 -20.47
C TYR A 321 -11.64 6.01 -19.91
N TYR A 322 -10.67 5.73 -20.78
CA TYR A 322 -9.25 5.69 -20.43
C TYR A 322 -8.56 6.93 -20.97
N ALA A 323 -7.85 7.64 -20.11
CA ALA A 323 -7.26 8.90 -20.51
C ALA A 323 -5.85 9.14 -19.97
N GLU A 324 -5.07 9.88 -20.76
CA GLU A 324 -3.74 10.35 -20.41
C GLU A 324 -3.64 11.88 -20.57
N TYR A 325 -3.03 12.56 -19.60
CA TYR A 325 -2.82 14.01 -19.64
C TYR A 325 -1.44 14.42 -19.14
N ASN A 326 -0.64 15.05 -20.01
CA ASN A 326 0.63 15.68 -19.64
C ASN A 326 1.58 14.77 -18.81
N ASN A 327 1.61 13.48 -19.15
CA ASN A 327 2.54 12.51 -18.58
C ASN A 327 3.94 12.71 -19.17
N ARG A 328 4.96 12.36 -18.38
CA ARG A 328 6.38 12.53 -18.72
C ARG A 328 7.12 11.21 -18.53
N GLY A 329 8.32 11.10 -19.09
CA GLY A 329 9.14 9.89 -19.02
C GLY A 329 9.10 9.06 -20.31
N PRO A 330 9.98 8.06 -20.42
CA PRO A 330 10.15 7.30 -21.67
C PRO A 330 8.91 6.47 -22.06
N GLY A 331 8.07 6.06 -21.11
CA GLY A 331 6.82 5.33 -21.38
C GLY A 331 5.60 6.22 -21.69
N SER A 332 5.77 7.56 -21.66
CA SER A 332 4.64 8.50 -21.74
C SER A 332 4.23 8.88 -23.17
N SER A 333 4.94 8.39 -24.19
CA SER A 333 4.57 8.65 -25.59
C SER A 333 3.22 8.00 -25.91
N THR A 334 2.30 8.79 -26.45
CA THR A 334 0.96 8.33 -26.82
C THR A 334 0.85 7.90 -28.29
N ALA A 335 1.93 7.99 -29.06
CA ALA A 335 1.94 7.79 -30.52
C ALA A 335 1.53 6.37 -30.97
N ASN A 336 1.78 5.37 -30.12
CA ASN A 336 1.51 3.95 -30.41
C ASN A 336 0.45 3.34 -29.50
N ARG A 337 -0.35 4.19 -28.82
CA ARG A 337 -1.43 3.73 -27.94
C ARG A 337 -2.54 3.06 -28.76
N VAL A 338 -3.33 2.25 -28.07
CA VAL A 338 -4.54 1.63 -28.63
C VAL A 338 -5.45 2.66 -29.32
N THR A 339 -6.16 2.24 -30.36
CA THR A 339 -7.06 3.08 -31.16
C THR A 339 -8.53 2.92 -30.75
N TRP A 340 -8.80 2.57 -29.49
CA TRP A 340 -10.16 2.32 -29.02
C TRP A 340 -10.96 3.62 -28.93
N PRO A 341 -12.27 3.63 -29.25
CA PRO A 341 -13.09 4.84 -29.14
C PRO A 341 -13.14 5.43 -27.72
N GLY A 342 -13.05 4.59 -26.68
CA GLY A 342 -13.01 5.00 -25.28
C GLY A 342 -11.64 5.47 -24.76
N TYR A 343 -10.57 5.42 -25.58
CA TYR A 343 -9.25 5.93 -25.22
C TYR A 343 -9.08 7.38 -25.66
N HIS A 344 -8.54 8.23 -24.78
CA HIS A 344 -8.44 9.67 -24.98
C HIS A 344 -7.08 10.23 -24.54
N VAL A 345 -6.48 11.06 -25.40
CA VAL A 345 -5.46 12.02 -24.96
C VAL A 345 -6.19 13.33 -24.70
N ILE A 346 -6.35 13.68 -23.42
CA ILE A 346 -7.23 14.78 -23.02
C ILE A 346 -6.46 16.10 -22.87
N ASN A 347 -7.18 17.22 -22.80
CA ASN A 347 -6.60 18.55 -22.57
C ASN A 347 -6.82 19.02 -21.11
N ALA A 348 -6.34 20.22 -20.78
CA ALA A 348 -6.46 20.77 -19.42
C ALA A 348 -7.91 20.99 -18.95
N THR A 349 -8.82 21.35 -19.86
CA THR A 349 -10.24 21.58 -19.58
C THR A 349 -10.94 20.29 -19.18
N ASP A 350 -10.56 19.16 -19.77
CA ASP A 350 -11.08 17.85 -19.38
C ASP A 350 -10.39 17.33 -18.11
N ALA A 351 -9.06 17.47 -18.04
CA ALA A 351 -8.23 16.98 -16.94
C ALA A 351 -8.61 17.60 -15.58
N VAL A 352 -9.05 18.86 -15.57
CA VAL A 352 -9.46 19.55 -14.33
C VAL A 352 -10.60 18.82 -13.61
N ASN A 353 -11.45 18.08 -14.32
CA ASN A 353 -12.56 17.32 -13.74
C ASN A 353 -12.09 16.12 -12.91
N PHE A 354 -10.87 15.63 -13.15
CA PHE A 354 -10.25 14.50 -12.44
C PHE A 354 -9.36 14.93 -11.26
N THR A 355 -9.27 16.23 -10.99
CA THR A 355 -8.48 16.77 -9.88
C THR A 355 -9.13 16.48 -8.52
N VAL A 356 -8.34 16.54 -7.44
CA VAL A 356 -8.80 16.28 -6.07
C VAL A 356 -10.01 17.15 -5.69
N SER A 357 -9.97 18.43 -6.03
CA SER A 357 -11.06 19.36 -5.68
C SER A 357 -12.37 19.05 -6.42
N ASN A 358 -12.31 18.59 -7.67
CA ASN A 358 -13.50 18.39 -8.50
C ASN A 358 -14.01 16.95 -8.47
N PHE A 359 -13.12 15.97 -8.57
CA PHE A 359 -13.50 14.56 -8.67
C PHE A 359 -13.99 13.96 -7.36
N ILE A 360 -13.28 14.27 -6.27
CA ILE A 360 -13.54 13.72 -4.94
C ILE A 360 -14.01 14.78 -3.93
N SER A 361 -14.34 16.00 -4.40
CA SER A 361 -14.75 17.11 -3.53
C SER A 361 -13.77 17.38 -2.38
N GLY A 362 -12.47 17.17 -2.62
CA GLY A 362 -11.45 17.06 -1.57
C GLY A 362 -11.34 18.27 -0.64
N ASN A 363 -11.73 19.46 -1.11
CA ASN A 363 -11.70 20.71 -0.33
C ASN A 363 -12.65 20.71 0.87
N SER A 364 -13.68 19.85 0.88
CA SER A 364 -14.61 19.75 2.01
C SER A 364 -14.14 18.79 3.10
N GLY A 365 -13.44 17.71 2.74
CA GLY A 365 -13.06 16.63 3.66
C GLY A 365 -11.57 16.58 4.03
N LEU A 366 -10.66 16.68 3.06
CA LEU A 366 -9.22 16.46 3.26
C LEU A 366 -8.55 17.43 4.26
N PRO A 367 -8.92 18.72 4.34
CA PRO A 367 -8.34 19.61 5.36
C PRO A 367 -8.52 19.10 6.80
N THR A 368 -9.58 18.31 7.07
CA THR A 368 -9.86 17.76 8.41
C THR A 368 -9.04 16.51 8.76
N THR A 369 -8.38 15.89 7.77
CA THR A 369 -7.51 14.72 7.96
C THR A 369 -6.08 15.12 8.28
N GLY A 370 -5.71 16.37 8.01
CA GLY A 370 -4.34 16.86 8.11
C GLY A 370 -3.40 16.31 7.02
N VAL A 371 -3.91 15.51 6.08
CA VAL A 371 -3.13 15.00 4.94
C VAL A 371 -2.96 16.13 3.92
N PRO A 372 -1.71 16.46 3.53
CA PRO A 372 -1.47 17.48 2.51
C PRO A 372 -1.97 17.00 1.15
N TYR A 373 -2.57 17.91 0.37
CA TYR A 373 -3.04 17.62 -0.98
C TYR A 373 -2.93 18.84 -1.88
N THR A 374 -2.77 18.59 -3.18
CA THR A 374 -2.91 19.59 -4.24
C THR A 374 -4.30 19.45 -4.86
N GLY A 375 -5.10 20.51 -4.78
CA GLY A 375 -6.51 20.48 -5.19
C GLY A 375 -6.73 20.42 -6.71
N GLY A 376 -5.90 21.10 -7.49
CA GLY A 376 -6.02 21.26 -8.94
C GLY A 376 -4.89 20.57 -9.73
N LEU A 377 -4.72 21.00 -10.99
CA LEU A 377 -3.59 20.61 -11.84
C LEU A 377 -2.29 21.28 -11.35
N MET A 378 -1.17 20.59 -11.50
CA MET A 378 0.18 21.01 -11.07
C MET A 378 0.99 21.74 -12.12
#